data_AF-A0A7X6PX64-F1
#
_entry.id   AF-A0A7X6PX64-F1
#
_cell.length_a   1.000
_cell.length_b   1.000
_cell.length_c   1.000
_cell.angle_alpha   90.00
_cell.angle_beta   90.00
_cell.angle_gamma   90.00
#
_symmetry.space_group_name_H-M   'P 1'
#
loop_
_entity.id
_entity.type
_entity.pdbx_description
1 polymer ?
#
loop_
_entity_poly.entity_id
_entity_poly.type
_entity_poly.pdbx_seq_one_letter_code
_entity_poly.pdbx_strand_id
1 'polypeptide(L)'
;MLLKRLLTGDRLSHLKEMQERYRYIMVDEFQDTNRIQWDIIRSLFMDTSRPDLNTLLPGKIFVVGDKRQAIYRFRGGDVTVFEKVNQEITGSNRGTP
;
A
#
# COMPACT_ATOMS: atom_id res chain seq x y z
N MET A 1 0.49 11.20 -13.18
CA MET A 1 1.83 11.72 -12.85
C MET A 1 2.61 10.75 -11.97
N LEU A 2 2.02 10.24 -10.87
CA LEU A 2 2.65 9.29 -9.95
C LEU A 2 2.95 7.91 -10.58
N LEU A 3 1.97 7.33 -11.28
CA LEU A 3 2.12 6.04 -11.98
C LEU A 3 3.26 6.04 -13.01
N LYS A 4 3.39 7.15 -13.75
CA LYS A 4 4.42 7.31 -14.78
C LYS A 4 5.82 7.37 -14.18
N ARG A 5 5.98 7.99 -13.00
CA ARG A 5 7.25 8.05 -12.26
C ARG A 5 7.66 6.71 -11.64
N LEU A 6 6.68 5.88 -11.26
CA LEU A 6 6.96 4.53 -10.75
C LEU A 6 7.39 3.54 -11.84
N LEU A 7 7.14 3.85 -13.12
CA LEU A 7 7.43 3.00 -14.27
C LEU A 7 8.65 3.46 -15.09
N THR A 8 9.32 4.55 -14.71
CA THR A 8 10.52 5.05 -15.40
C THR A 8 11.81 4.49 -14.77
N GLY A 9 12.93 4.57 -15.52
CA GLY A 9 14.24 4.00 -15.15
C GLY A 9 14.85 4.52 -13.83
N ASP A 10 14.26 5.55 -13.23
CA ASP A 10 14.69 6.13 -11.96
C ASP A 10 13.66 5.92 -10.84
N ARG A 11 13.04 4.73 -10.81
CA ARG A 11 11.98 4.40 -9.85
C ARG A 11 12.41 4.61 -8.39
N LEU A 12 13.65 4.26 -8.04
CA LEU A 12 14.14 4.33 -6.65
C LEU A 12 14.29 5.78 -6.15
N SER A 13 14.76 6.71 -6.98
CA SER A 13 14.87 8.11 -6.57
C SER A 13 13.49 8.73 -6.35
N HIS A 14 12.54 8.45 -7.24
CA HIS A 14 11.16 8.92 -7.12
C HIS A 14 10.47 8.34 -5.89
N LEU A 15 10.72 7.06 -5.57
CA LEU A 15 10.19 6.45 -4.35
C LEU A 15 10.74 7.14 -3.10
N LYS A 16 12.05 7.42 -3.04
CA LYS A 16 12.65 8.16 -1.93
C LYS A 16 12.08 9.57 -1.79
N GLU A 17 11.98 10.32 -2.90
CA GLU A 17 11.36 11.66 -2.91
C GLU A 17 9.91 11.62 -2.37
N MET A 18 9.12 10.63 -2.81
CA MET A 18 7.75 10.45 -2.35
C MET A 18 7.68 10.04 -0.88
N GLN A 19 8.58 9.19 -0.39
CA GLN A 19 8.67 8.78 1.02
C GLN A 19 9.07 9.93 1.94
N GLU A 20 9.96 10.81 1.48
CA GLU A 20 10.34 12.03 2.20
C GLU A 20 9.18 13.03 2.24
N ARG A 21 8.45 13.16 1.12
CA ARG A 21 7.29 14.07 1.02
C ARG A 21 6.09 13.57 1.83
N TYR A 22 5.77 12.28 1.75
CA TYR A 22 4.59 11.68 2.37
C TYR A 22 5.02 10.72 3.48
N ARG A 23 5.04 11.23 4.72
CA ARG A 23 5.46 10.45 5.90
C ARG A 23 4.46 9.38 6.32
N TYR A 24 3.19 9.56 5.97
CA TYR A 24 2.08 8.66 6.31
C TYR A 24 1.04 8.71 5.19
N ILE A 25 0.28 7.62 5.03
CA ILE A 25 -0.90 7.58 4.17
C ILE A 25 -2.08 6.97 4.91
N MET A 26 -3.26 7.53 4.66
CA MET A 26 -4.54 6.95 5.06
C MET A 26 -5.34 6.65 3.79
N VAL A 27 -5.84 5.43 3.68
CA VAL A 27 -6.73 5.02 2.59
C VAL A 27 -8.10 4.75 3.19
N ASP A 28 -9.05 5.62 2.88
CA ASP A 28 -10.46 5.45 3.24
C ASP A 28 -11.19 4.62 2.19
N GLU A 29 -12.33 4.04 2.56
CA GLU A 29 -13.14 3.16 1.70
C GLU A 29 -12.32 2.04 1.03
N PHE A 30 -11.42 1.41 1.79
CA PHE A 30 -10.46 0.43 1.25
C PHE A 30 -11.12 -0.75 0.54
N GLN A 31 -12.37 -1.08 0.86
CA GLN A 31 -13.13 -2.13 0.18
C GLN A 31 -13.31 -1.88 -1.33
N ASP A 32 -13.24 -0.62 -1.78
CA ASP A 32 -13.33 -0.26 -3.20
C ASP A 32 -11.96 -0.24 -3.89
N THR A 33 -10.87 -0.52 -3.17
CA THR A 33 -9.50 -0.54 -3.69
C THR A 33 -9.21 -1.85 -4.41
N ASN A 34 -8.80 -1.77 -5.67
CA ASN A 34 -8.36 -2.93 -6.44
C ASN A 34 -6.86 -3.22 -6.27
N ARG A 35 -6.40 -4.36 -6.80
CA ARG A 35 -5.02 -4.81 -6.65
C ARG A 35 -3.98 -3.83 -7.22
N ILE A 36 -4.27 -3.21 -8.36
CA ILE A 36 -3.34 -2.27 -9.01
C ILE A 36 -3.20 -1.02 -8.15
N GLN A 37 -4.31 -0.49 -7.62
CA GLN A 37 -4.30 0.65 -6.71
C GLN A 37 -3.53 0.34 -5.43
N TRP A 38 -3.74 -0.85 -4.85
CA TRP A 38 -2.97 -1.29 -3.69
C TRP A 38 -1.46 -1.38 -4.01
N ASP A 39 -1.08 -1.97 -5.14
CA ASP A 39 0.33 -2.13 -5.49
C ASP A 39 1.05 -0.79 -5.67
N ILE A 40 0.34 0.23 -6.14
CA ILE A 40 0.86 1.61 -6.19
C ILE A 40 1.07 2.14 -4.78
N ILE A 41 0.03 2.09 -3.92
CA ILE A 41 0.09 2.59 -2.55
C ILE A 41 1.21 1.89 -1.78
N ARG A 42 1.25 0.56 -1.81
CA ARG A 42 2.26 -0.25 -1.12
C ARG A 42 3.66 0.13 -1.58
N SER A 43 3.87 0.34 -2.89
CA SER A 43 5.20 0.65 -3.44
C SER A 43 5.81 1.92 -2.86
N LEU A 44 4.98 2.90 -2.50
CA LEU A 44 5.42 4.16 -1.88
C LEU A 44 5.90 3.95 -0.45
N PHE A 45 5.51 2.87 0.22
CA PHE A 45 5.82 2.63 1.63
C PHE A 45 6.57 1.31 1.83
N MET A 46 7.21 0.79 0.79
CA MET A 46 8.16 -0.31 0.92
C MET A 46 9.48 0.18 1.53
N ASP A 47 10.11 -0.67 2.33
CA ASP A 47 11.46 -0.42 2.84
C ASP A 47 12.46 -0.46 1.68
N THR A 48 12.90 0.72 1.24
CA THR A 48 13.87 0.86 0.16
C THR A 48 15.31 0.49 0.59
N SER A 49 15.56 0.31 1.89
CA SER A 49 16.85 -0.18 2.41
C SER A 49 16.99 -1.71 2.36
N ARG A 50 15.86 -2.42 2.28
CA ARG A 50 15.77 -3.89 2.19
C ARG A 50 14.84 -4.32 1.02
N PRO A 51 15.19 -3.97 -0.23
CA PRO A 51 14.33 -4.20 -1.38
C PRO A 51 14.06 -5.69 -1.68
N ASP A 52 14.95 -6.57 -1.22
CA ASP A 52 14.87 -8.03 -1.32
C ASP A 52 13.75 -8.63 -0.44
N LEU A 53 13.44 -7.99 0.69
CA LEU A 53 12.48 -8.51 1.65
C LEU A 53 11.03 -8.19 1.32
N ASN A 54 10.78 -7.28 0.36
CA ASN A 54 9.45 -6.79 0.00
C ASN A 54 8.62 -6.41 1.26
N THR A 55 9.26 -5.76 2.23
CA THR A 55 8.65 -5.37 3.52
C THR A 55 8.11 -3.96 3.48
N LEU A 56 6.96 -3.74 4.13
CA LEU A 56 6.41 -2.40 4.35
C LEU A 56 7.14 -1.69 5.48
N LEU A 57 7.28 -0.37 5.36
CA LEU A 57 7.72 0.49 6.45
C LEU A 57 6.65 0.46 7.57
N PRO A 58 7.02 0.12 8.81
CA PRO A 58 6.07 -0.01 9.92
C PRO A 58 5.46 1.35 10.29
N GLY A 59 4.16 1.33 10.61
CA GLY A 59 3.42 2.50 11.09
C GLY A 59 3.19 3.61 10.06
N LYS A 60 3.37 3.34 8.76
CA LYS A 60 3.24 4.35 7.69
C LYS A 60 1.91 4.32 6.95
N ILE A 61 1.23 3.18 6.93
CA ILE A 61 -0.03 2.98 6.19
C ILE A 61 -1.16 2.73 7.18
N PHE A 62 -2.23 3.50 7.02
CA PHE A 62 -3.51 3.31 7.71
C PHE A 62 -4.59 3.03 6.67
N VAL A 63 -5.39 1.98 6.87
CA VAL A 63 -6.50 1.63 5.99
C VAL A 63 -7.80 1.59 6.79
N VAL A 64 -8.84 2.19 6.24
CA VAL A 64 -10.19 2.20 6.80
C VAL A 64 -11.15 1.68 5.74
N GLY A 65 -12.10 0.84 6.14
CA GLY A 65 -13.11 0.31 5.24
C GLY A 65 -14.01 -0.72 5.90
N ASP A 66 -15.12 -1.04 5.24
CA ASP A 66 -16.08 -2.04 5.71
C ASP A 66 -16.12 -3.27 4.79
N LYS A 67 -15.64 -4.41 5.32
CA LYS A 67 -15.70 -5.71 4.64
C LYS A 67 -17.13 -6.10 4.22
N ARG A 68 -18.15 -5.64 4.94
CA ARG A 68 -19.56 -5.95 4.63
C ARG A 68 -20.09 -5.16 3.45
N GLN A 69 -19.40 -4.12 3.00
CA GLN A 69 -19.75 -3.38 1.78
C GLN A 69 -18.99 -3.87 0.55
N ALA A 70 -17.98 -4.72 0.75
CA ALA A 70 -17.21 -5.34 -0.35
C ALA A 70 -18.01 -6.35 -1.19
N ILE A 71 -19.31 -6.55 -0.90
CA ILE A 71 -20.25 -7.38 -1.68
C ILE A 71 -20.48 -6.83 -3.10
N TYR A 72 -20.10 -5.58 -3.37
CA TYR A 72 -20.17 -4.95 -4.69
C TYR A 72 -19.01 -5.36 -5.62
N ARG A 73 -18.71 -6.66 -5.66
CA ARG A 73 -17.67 -7.32 -6.48
C ARG A 73 -17.72 -6.98 -7.97
N PHE A 74 -18.85 -6.44 -8.46
CA PHE A 74 -19.03 -6.00 -9.84
C PHE A 74 -18.23 -4.74 -10.22
N ARG A 75 -17.59 -4.02 -9.27
CA ARG A 75 -16.69 -2.88 -9.57
C ARG A 75 -15.20 -3.21 -9.48
N GLY A 76 -14.84 -4.47 -9.28
CA GLY A 76 -13.43 -4.90 -9.22
C GLY A 76 -12.77 -4.78 -7.83
N GLY A 77 -13.55 -4.52 -6.77
CA GLY A 77 -13.12 -4.69 -5.39
C GLY A 77 -13.00 -6.17 -5.06
N ASP A 78 -11.79 -6.61 -4.71
CA ASP A 78 -11.52 -8.00 -4.37
C ASP A 78 -11.36 -8.13 -2.84
N VAL A 79 -12.34 -8.77 -2.19
CA VAL A 79 -12.32 -9.05 -0.75
C VAL A 79 -11.04 -9.75 -0.32
N THR A 80 -10.42 -10.55 -1.20
CA THR A 80 -9.15 -11.22 -0.91
C THR A 80 -7.97 -10.26 -0.79
N VAL A 81 -8.05 -9.09 -1.43
CA VAL A 81 -7.05 -8.01 -1.27
C VAL A 81 -7.19 -7.41 0.12
N PHE A 82 -8.41 -7.15 0.59
CA PHE A 82 -8.64 -6.59 1.93
C PHE A 82 -7.97 -7.44 3.03
N GLU A 83 -8.19 -8.75 3.02
CA GLU A 83 -7.62 -9.66 4.03
C GLU A 83 -6.10 -9.74 3.95
N LYS A 84 -5.54 -9.88 2.74
CA LYS A 84 -4.09 -9.93 2.53
C LYS A 84 -3.40 -8.65 3.01
N VAL A 85 -4.00 -7.50 2.71
CA VAL A 85 -3.47 -6.19 3.11
C VAL A 85 -3.51 -6.01 4.61
N ASN A 86 -4.60 -6.42 5.26
CA ASN A 86 -4.68 -6.37 6.71
C ASN A 86 -3.59 -7.23 7.39
N GLN A 87 -3.30 -8.41 6.83
CA GLN A 87 -2.20 -9.27 7.29
C GLN A 87 -0.83 -8.63 7.04
N GLU A 88 -0.60 -8.02 5.88
CA GLU A 88 0.65 -7.36 5.51
C GLU A 88 0.95 -6.17 6.42
N ILE A 89 -0.04 -5.30 6.67
CA ILE A 89 0.08 -4.13 7.57
C ILE A 89 0.25 -4.57 9.03
N THR A 90 -0.53 -5.56 9.47
CA THR A 90 -0.40 -6.07 10.85
C THR A 90 0.96 -6.73 11.05
N GLY A 91 1.45 -7.47 10.07
CA GLY A 91 2.76 -8.13 10.10
C GLY A 91 3.92 -7.14 10.19
N SER A 92 3.88 -6.05 9.42
CA SER A 92 4.93 -5.01 9.49
C SER A 92 4.93 -4.30 10.85
N ASN A 93 3.75 -4.01 11.42
CA ASN A 93 3.63 -3.31 12.70
C ASN A 93 4.02 -4.16 13.92
N ARG A 94 4.03 -5.50 13.82
CA ARG A 94 4.44 -6.39 14.93
C ARG A 94 5.95 -6.42 15.19
N GLY A 95 6.76 -5.84 14.31
CA GLY A 95 8.23 -5.82 14.41
C GLY A 95 8.83 -4.64 15.18
N THR A 96 8.01 -3.69 15.65
CA THR A 96 8.46 -2.50 16.39
C THR A 96 8.06 -2.61 17.86
N PRO A 97 9.03 -2.64 18.81
CA PRO A 97 8.79 -2.49 20.25
C PRO A 97 8.18 -1.14 20.62
#